data_AF-A0A953SUV0-F1
#
_entry.id   AF-A0A953SUV0-F1
#
_cell.length_a   1.000
_cell.length_b   1.000
_cell.length_c   1.000
_cell.angle_alpha   90.00
_cell.angle_beta   90.00
_cell.angle_gamma   90.00
#
_symmetry.space_group_name_H-M   'P 1'
#
loop_
_entity.id
_entity.type
_entity.pdbx_description
1 polymer ?
#
loop_
_entity_poly.entity_id
_entity_poly.type
_entity_poly.pdbx_seq_one_letter_code
_entity_poly.pdbx_strand_id
1 'polypeptide(L)'
;MKTKQLLLALAGSLAMQMAQAQPWNKLPGGDVINTTEWFGADFNSTIPLSIETRANQPINFSTNNIQRMRLTESLPGQVIGSYINENLSGNLGIGAFTSPNVSQPFSLLHLDNGGSQFSGYRPWFRPGMTVTNGSDLGWIGLKNEGGDLNHLTLAWADNTAGDGDKHTHPIQCVA
;
A
#
# COMPACT_ATOMS: atom_id res chain seq x y z
N MET A 1 25.14 -56.50 28.08
CA MET A 1 24.88 -55.06 27.78
C MET A 1 24.70 -54.86 26.28
N LYS A 2 23.54 -55.10 25.63
CA LYS A 2 23.38 -54.71 24.19
C LYS A 2 21.97 -54.30 23.75
N THR A 3 20.90 -54.73 24.41
CA THR A 3 19.51 -54.41 23.98
C THR A 3 18.97 -53.08 24.52
N LYS A 4 19.31 -52.71 25.76
CA LYS A 4 18.83 -51.46 26.38
C LYS A 4 19.46 -50.20 25.76
N GLN A 5 20.70 -50.31 25.26
CA GLN A 5 21.39 -49.20 24.57
C GLN A 5 20.86 -48.98 23.14
N LEU A 6 20.42 -50.05 22.47
CA LEU A 6 19.82 -49.97 21.14
C LEU A 6 18.43 -49.32 21.18
N LEU A 7 17.63 -49.65 22.20
CA LEU A 7 16.31 -49.02 22.44
C LEU A 7 16.43 -47.54 22.80
N LEU A 8 17.46 -47.15 23.56
CA LEU A 8 17.70 -45.74 23.90
C LEU A 8 18.14 -44.92 22.67
N ALA A 9 18.95 -45.51 21.79
CA ALA A 9 19.35 -44.87 20.54
C ALA A 9 18.18 -44.72 19.55
N LEU A 10 17.27 -45.70 19.50
CA LEU A 10 16.07 -45.65 18.66
C LEU A 10 15.02 -44.67 19.19
N ALA A 11 14.90 -44.54 20.52
CA ALA A 11 14.05 -43.51 21.15
C ALA A 11 14.62 -42.10 20.96
N GLY A 12 15.94 -41.96 20.94
CA GLY A 12 16.62 -40.68 20.66
C GLY A 12 16.43 -40.16 19.23
N SER A 13 16.27 -41.05 18.24
CA SER A 13 16.06 -40.65 16.85
C SER A 13 14.61 -40.27 16.52
N LEU A 14 13.62 -40.65 17.35
CA LEU A 14 12.23 -40.20 17.20
C LEU A 14 11.99 -38.80 17.80
N ALA A 15 12.88 -38.28 18.65
CA ALA A 15 12.71 -36.99 19.33
C ALA A 15 13.31 -35.78 18.59
N MET A 16 13.93 -35.98 17.43
CA MET A 16 14.48 -34.90 16.61
C MET A 16 13.58 -34.60 15.41
N GLN A 17 12.30 -34.33 15.66
CA GLN A 17 11.51 -33.57 14.70
C GLN A 17 11.96 -32.13 14.79
N MET A 18 12.86 -31.78 13.87
CA MET A 18 13.30 -30.43 13.63
C MET A 18 12.04 -29.58 13.41
N ALA A 19 11.86 -28.54 14.23
CA ALA A 19 10.95 -27.45 13.88
C ALA A 19 11.51 -26.81 12.60
N GLN A 20 11.08 -27.33 11.45
CA GLN A 20 11.43 -26.76 10.16
C GLN A 20 10.65 -25.46 10.09
N ALA A 21 11.32 -24.33 10.30
CA ALA A 21 10.83 -23.05 9.81
C ALA A 21 10.47 -23.24 8.33
N GLN A 22 9.32 -22.70 7.92
CA GLN A 22 8.78 -22.86 6.58
C GLN A 22 9.85 -22.45 5.53
N PRO A 23 10.34 -23.34 4.66
CA PRO A 23 11.45 -23.06 3.76
C PRO A 23 10.98 -22.31 2.49
N TRP A 24 10.66 -21.03 2.64
CA TRP A 24 10.14 -20.15 1.58
C TRP A 24 11.06 -19.99 0.34
N ASN A 25 12.33 -20.37 0.41
CA ASN A 25 13.34 -20.16 -0.64
C ASN A 25 13.83 -21.46 -1.32
N LYS A 26 13.02 -22.53 -1.34
CA LYS A 26 13.43 -23.76 -2.04
C LYS A 26 13.27 -23.60 -3.55
N LEU A 27 14.36 -23.85 -4.30
CA LEU A 27 14.30 -24.07 -5.74
C LEU A 27 14.45 -25.58 -6.03
N PRO A 28 13.70 -26.14 -7.00
CA PRO A 28 12.60 -25.51 -7.73
C PRO A 28 11.29 -25.58 -6.94
N GLY A 29 10.60 -24.45 -6.78
CA GLY A 29 9.28 -24.37 -6.17
C GLY A 29 9.30 -24.15 -4.66
N GLY A 30 8.90 -22.94 -4.26
CA GLY A 30 8.54 -22.62 -2.87
C GLY A 30 7.28 -23.37 -2.42
N ASP A 31 6.84 -23.10 -1.20
CA ASP A 31 5.75 -23.86 -0.59
C ASP A 31 4.38 -23.60 -1.26
N VAL A 32 3.59 -24.66 -1.42
CA VAL A 32 2.21 -24.59 -1.92
C VAL A 32 1.28 -24.49 -0.71
N ILE A 33 0.64 -23.34 -0.53
CA ILE A 33 -0.42 -23.15 0.48
C ILE A 33 -1.68 -23.89 0.00
N ASN A 34 -2.17 -24.84 0.79
CA ASN A 34 -3.40 -25.60 0.49
C ASN A 34 -4.64 -25.02 1.23
N THR A 35 -5.81 -25.62 1.03
CA THR A 35 -7.10 -25.13 1.58
C THR A 35 -7.21 -25.16 3.10
N THR A 36 -6.24 -25.74 3.80
CA THR A 36 -6.20 -25.83 5.27
C THR A 36 -5.10 -24.98 5.89
N GLU A 37 -4.33 -24.26 5.06
CA GLU A 37 -3.20 -23.45 5.47
C GLU A 37 -3.51 -21.97 5.29
N TRP A 38 -3.10 -21.16 6.26
CA TRP A 38 -3.25 -19.70 6.21
C TRP A 38 -1.87 -19.07 6.13
N PHE A 39 -1.75 -18.00 5.34
CA PHE A 39 -0.57 -17.15 5.36
C PHE A 39 -0.51 -16.42 6.71
N GLY A 40 0.40 -16.80 7.59
CA GLY A 40 0.51 -16.20 8.92
C GLY A 40 1.32 -17.03 9.91
N ALA A 41 1.30 -16.60 11.18
CA ALA A 41 1.96 -17.31 12.27
C ALA A 41 1.08 -18.46 12.78
N ASP A 42 1.70 -19.53 13.28
CA ASP A 42 1.00 -20.65 13.94
C ASP A 42 0.13 -20.14 15.11
N PHE A 43 -0.93 -20.87 15.43
CA PHE A 43 -1.82 -20.59 16.56
C PHE A 43 -1.06 -20.43 17.90
N ASN A 44 0.06 -21.14 18.06
CA ASN A 44 0.91 -21.07 19.25
C ASN A 44 2.04 -20.01 19.15
N SER A 45 2.05 -19.15 18.13
CA SER A 45 3.10 -18.15 17.97
C SER A 45 3.11 -17.19 19.16
N THR A 46 4.27 -17.09 19.81
CA THR A 46 4.50 -16.17 20.94
C THR A 46 4.96 -14.79 20.49
N ILE A 47 5.20 -14.61 19.19
CA ILE A 47 5.49 -13.33 18.54
C ILE A 47 4.36 -12.96 17.57
N PRO A 48 3.94 -11.68 17.51
CA PRO A 48 2.96 -11.23 16.53
C PRO A 48 3.48 -11.37 15.09
N LEU A 49 2.58 -11.68 14.15
CA LEU A 49 2.85 -11.54 12.73
C LEU A 49 3.10 -10.05 12.41
N SER A 50 4.31 -9.71 11.98
CA SER A 50 4.65 -8.37 11.52
C SER A 50 4.62 -8.32 10.00
N ILE A 51 3.90 -7.34 9.43
CA ILE A 51 3.97 -6.98 8.01
C ILE A 51 4.67 -5.62 7.95
N GLU A 52 5.92 -5.60 7.53
CA GLU A 52 6.75 -4.39 7.50
C GLU A 52 7.40 -4.18 6.13
N THR A 53 7.60 -2.91 5.75
CA THR A 53 8.44 -2.55 4.61
C THR A 53 9.90 -2.54 5.04
N ARG A 54 10.74 -3.40 4.45
CA ARG A 54 12.20 -3.28 4.57
C ARG A 54 12.75 -2.53 3.35
N ALA A 55 13.97 -2.01 3.46
CA ALA A 55 14.62 -1.34 2.34
C ALA A 55 14.59 -2.24 1.09
N ASN A 56 14.10 -1.70 -0.03
CA ASN A 56 13.89 -2.41 -1.31
C ASN A 56 12.88 -3.56 -1.28
N GLN A 57 12.00 -3.63 -0.27
CA GLN A 57 10.92 -4.62 -0.15
C GLN A 57 9.58 -3.91 0.13
N PRO A 58 8.90 -3.40 -0.91
CA PRO A 58 7.59 -2.79 -0.76
C PRO A 58 6.53 -3.84 -0.39
N ILE A 59 5.56 -3.45 0.42
CA ILE A 59 4.36 -4.27 0.66
C ILE A 59 3.40 -4.01 -0.49
N ASN A 60 3.29 -4.98 -1.40
CA ASN A 60 2.37 -4.94 -2.52
C ASN A 60 1.24 -5.94 -2.32
N PHE A 61 0.01 -5.48 -2.51
CA PHE A 61 -1.15 -6.35 -2.54
C PHE A 61 -1.57 -6.50 -3.99
N SER A 62 -1.54 -7.73 -4.50
CA SER A 62 -1.76 -8.00 -5.93
C SER A 62 -2.73 -9.17 -6.11
N THR A 63 -3.52 -9.14 -7.18
CA THR A 63 -4.30 -10.30 -7.64
C THR A 63 -4.00 -10.56 -9.11
N ASN A 64 -3.71 -11.82 -9.45
CA ASN A 64 -3.30 -12.22 -10.82
C ASN A 64 -2.16 -11.35 -11.40
N ASN A 65 -1.08 -11.15 -10.63
CA ASN A 65 0.06 -10.28 -10.96
C ASN A 65 -0.26 -8.79 -11.20
N ILE A 66 -1.47 -8.34 -10.88
CA ILE A 66 -1.88 -6.93 -10.96
C ILE A 66 -1.88 -6.36 -9.56
N GLN A 67 -1.13 -5.28 -9.34
CA GLN A 67 -1.18 -4.53 -8.09
C GLN A 67 -2.58 -3.96 -7.86
N ARG A 68 -3.11 -4.12 -6.65
CA ARG A 68 -4.42 -3.65 -6.21
C ARG A 68 -4.32 -2.61 -5.10
N MET A 69 -3.29 -2.72 -4.26
CA MET A 69 -3.04 -1.76 -3.20
C MET A 69 -1.55 -1.58 -2.96
N ARG A 70 -1.16 -0.34 -2.65
CA ARG A 70 0.22 0.09 -2.34
C ARG A 70 0.20 1.04 -1.16
N LEU A 71 0.99 0.73 -0.14
CA LEU A 71 1.39 1.70 0.87
C LEU A 71 2.78 2.20 0.50
N THR A 72 2.93 3.49 0.22
CA THR A 72 4.21 4.04 -0.24
C THR A 72 5.24 4.06 0.89
N GLU A 73 6.47 3.67 0.55
CA GLU A 73 7.61 3.77 1.47
C GLU A 73 8.04 5.22 1.71
N SER A 74 9.26 5.44 2.22
CA SER A 74 9.88 6.76 2.21
C SER A 74 10.11 7.22 0.78
N LEU A 75 9.22 8.08 0.28
CA LEU A 75 9.17 8.56 -1.09
C LEU A 75 9.17 10.11 -1.14
N PRO A 76 10.24 10.78 -0.66
CA PRO A 76 10.39 12.23 -0.81
C PRO A 76 10.85 12.60 -2.24
N GLY A 77 10.82 13.90 -2.56
CA GLY A 77 11.45 14.41 -3.79
C GLY A 77 10.69 14.10 -5.08
N GLN A 78 9.39 13.79 -4.99
CA GLN A 78 8.58 13.42 -6.14
C GLN A 78 8.14 14.64 -6.94
N VAL A 79 7.76 14.41 -8.21
CA VAL A 79 7.23 15.44 -9.10
C VAL A 79 5.79 15.07 -9.47
N ILE A 80 4.85 15.99 -9.26
CA ILE A 80 3.46 15.86 -9.72
C ILE A 80 3.12 17.08 -10.57
N GLY A 81 3.08 16.89 -11.89
CA GLY A 81 2.92 17.98 -12.84
C GLY A 81 4.02 19.03 -12.69
N SER A 82 3.63 20.26 -12.35
CA SER A 82 4.58 21.37 -12.10
C SER A 82 5.09 21.46 -10.66
N TYR A 83 4.53 20.66 -9.74
CA TYR A 83 4.92 20.68 -8.34
C TYR A 83 6.12 19.75 -8.13
N ILE A 84 7.20 20.32 -7.60
CA ILE A 84 8.47 19.63 -7.37
C ILE A 84 8.70 19.42 -5.88
N ASN A 85 9.48 18.39 -5.54
CA ASN A 85 9.84 18.03 -4.15
C ASN A 85 8.65 17.61 -3.28
N GLU A 86 7.63 16.99 -3.88
CA GLU A 86 6.50 16.46 -3.14
C GLU A 86 6.90 15.24 -2.29
N ASN A 87 6.32 15.15 -1.10
CA ASN A 87 6.49 14.00 -0.23
C ASN A 87 5.27 13.09 -0.33
N LEU A 88 5.45 11.95 -0.98
CA LEU A 88 4.40 10.94 -1.17
C LEU A 88 4.54 9.76 -0.20
N SER A 89 5.34 9.90 0.86
CA SER A 89 5.56 8.82 1.83
C SER A 89 4.31 8.50 2.63
N GLY A 90 4.07 7.22 2.91
CA GLY A 90 2.98 6.76 3.78
C GLY A 90 1.57 6.98 3.23
N ASN A 91 1.44 7.23 1.93
CA ASN A 91 0.17 7.35 1.26
C ASN A 91 -0.34 5.96 0.84
N LEU A 92 -1.63 5.70 0.99
CA LEU A 92 -2.28 4.46 0.59
C LEU A 92 -2.96 4.62 -0.77
N GLY A 93 -2.58 3.80 -1.73
CA GLY A 93 -3.24 3.67 -3.02
C GLY A 93 -4.04 2.39 -3.11
N ILE A 94 -5.26 2.48 -3.64
CA ILE A 94 -6.06 1.32 -4.05
C ILE A 94 -6.45 1.52 -5.51
N GLY A 95 -6.04 0.62 -6.39
CA GLY A 95 -6.28 0.84 -7.81
C GLY A 95 -5.21 0.33 -8.76
N ALA A 96 -5.37 0.71 -10.02
CA ALA A 96 -4.55 0.24 -11.12
C ALA A 96 -3.16 0.91 -11.17
N PHE A 97 -3.09 2.23 -10.97
CA PHE A 97 -1.88 3.07 -11.06
C PHE A 97 -1.05 2.78 -12.32
N THR A 98 -1.73 2.60 -13.45
CA THR A 98 -1.12 2.16 -14.72
C THR A 98 -0.57 3.30 -15.56
N SER A 99 -0.97 4.54 -15.28
CA SER A 99 -0.49 5.71 -16.01
C SER A 99 0.83 6.22 -15.42
N PRO A 100 1.81 6.64 -16.25
CA PRO A 100 3.03 7.28 -15.74
C PRO A 100 2.73 8.57 -14.96
N ASN A 101 1.64 9.25 -15.34
CA ASN A 101 1.17 10.48 -14.71
C ASN A 101 0.57 10.25 -13.31
N VAL A 102 -0.07 9.09 -13.11
CA VAL A 102 -0.72 8.68 -11.85
C VAL A 102 -0.20 7.30 -11.48
N SER A 103 1.10 7.24 -11.20
CA SER A 103 1.81 6.00 -10.87
C SER A 103 1.95 5.79 -9.36
N GLN A 104 1.60 6.80 -8.56
CA GLN A 104 1.70 6.80 -7.10
C GLN A 104 0.49 7.51 -6.46
N PRO A 105 0.15 7.18 -5.20
CA PRO A 105 -0.85 7.89 -4.41
C PRO A 105 -0.45 9.34 -4.11
N PHE A 106 -1.31 10.31 -4.46
CA PHE A 106 -1.01 11.75 -4.30
C PHE A 106 -1.36 12.30 -2.92
N SER A 107 -2.33 11.68 -2.25
CA SER A 107 -2.82 12.03 -0.92
C SER A 107 -2.83 10.79 -0.02
N LEU A 108 -3.15 10.95 1.26
CA LEU A 108 -3.13 9.84 2.24
C LEU A 108 -3.96 8.65 1.78
N LEU A 109 -5.06 8.88 1.04
CA LEU A 109 -5.81 7.83 0.35
C LEU A 109 -6.00 8.20 -1.13
N HIS A 110 -5.60 7.33 -2.05
CA HIS A 110 -5.83 7.51 -3.48
C HIS A 110 -6.56 6.29 -4.06
N LEU A 111 -7.77 6.50 -4.60
CA LEU A 111 -8.49 5.49 -5.38
C LEU A 111 -8.26 5.73 -6.86
N ASP A 112 -7.61 4.78 -7.55
CA ASP A 112 -7.30 4.91 -8.98
C ASP A 112 -7.96 3.82 -9.83
N ASN A 113 -8.61 4.22 -10.92
CA ASN A 113 -9.14 3.33 -11.94
C ASN A 113 -8.51 3.60 -13.31
N GLY A 114 -7.17 3.64 -13.37
CA GLY A 114 -6.45 3.90 -14.61
C GLY A 114 -6.53 5.37 -15.03
N GLY A 115 -6.53 6.27 -14.05
CA GLY A 115 -6.51 7.70 -14.30
C GLY A 115 -5.16 8.22 -14.78
N SER A 116 -5.18 9.37 -15.45
CA SER A 116 -4.00 10.01 -16.04
C SER A 116 -3.87 11.49 -15.68
N GLN A 117 -4.83 12.01 -14.91
CA GLN A 117 -4.95 13.41 -14.55
C GLN A 117 -4.16 13.77 -13.29
N PHE A 118 -3.39 14.86 -13.37
CA PHE A 118 -2.65 15.42 -12.23
C PHE A 118 -2.79 16.94 -12.11
N SER A 119 -3.35 17.65 -13.10
CA SER A 119 -3.40 19.12 -13.16
C SER A 119 -4.25 19.76 -12.05
N GLY A 120 -5.18 18.99 -11.48
CA GLY A 120 -5.98 19.37 -10.32
C GLY A 120 -5.24 19.28 -8.99
N TYR A 121 -4.12 18.55 -8.94
CA TYR A 121 -3.35 18.37 -7.71
C TYR A 121 -2.85 19.70 -7.14
N ARG A 122 -2.82 19.78 -5.81
CA ARG A 122 -2.12 20.83 -5.05
C ARG A 122 -1.33 20.19 -3.92
N PRO A 123 -0.19 20.77 -3.49
CA PRO A 123 0.61 20.21 -2.38
C PRO A 123 -0.19 20.01 -1.08
N TRP A 124 -1.19 20.86 -0.83
CA TRP A 124 -2.07 20.75 0.33
C TRP A 124 -3.12 19.64 0.25
N PHE A 125 -3.17 18.84 -0.83
CA PHE A 125 -4.08 17.69 -0.94
C PHE A 125 -3.70 16.53 -0.04
N ARG A 126 -2.48 16.52 0.53
CA ARG A 126 -1.95 15.39 1.31
C ARG A 126 -2.95 14.85 2.35
N PRO A 127 -3.53 15.64 3.28
CA PRO A 127 -4.49 15.16 4.27
C PRO A 127 -5.92 14.97 3.69
N GLY A 128 -6.06 14.14 2.66
CA GLY A 128 -7.35 13.90 2.02
C GLY A 128 -7.40 12.60 1.22
N MET A 129 -8.46 12.49 0.43
CA MET A 129 -8.71 11.40 -0.50
C MET A 129 -8.73 11.93 -1.93
N THR A 130 -7.86 11.40 -2.79
CA THR A 130 -7.90 11.61 -4.23
C THR A 130 -8.63 10.45 -4.91
N VAL A 131 -9.39 10.74 -5.95
CA VAL A 131 -9.95 9.74 -6.86
C VAL A 131 -9.55 10.09 -8.29
N THR A 132 -9.18 9.10 -9.09
CA THR A 132 -8.84 9.27 -10.51
C THR A 132 -9.45 8.17 -11.36
N ASN A 133 -9.99 8.56 -12.52
CA ASN A 133 -10.55 7.64 -13.50
C ASN A 133 -10.44 8.27 -14.88
N GLY A 134 -9.75 7.61 -15.83
CA GLY A 134 -9.51 8.18 -17.16
C GLY A 134 -8.82 9.54 -17.15
N SER A 135 -9.55 10.58 -17.55
CA SER A 135 -9.11 11.98 -17.67
C SER A 135 -9.42 12.84 -16.44
N ASP A 136 -10.12 12.28 -15.46
CA ASP A 136 -10.71 13.01 -14.36
C ASP A 136 -9.94 12.80 -13.05
N LEU A 137 -9.95 13.85 -12.23
CA LEU A 137 -9.46 13.84 -10.85
C LEU A 137 -10.49 14.51 -9.95
N GLY A 138 -10.77 13.87 -8.81
CA GLY A 138 -11.49 14.47 -7.68
C GLY A 138 -10.64 14.41 -6.41
N TRP A 139 -10.86 15.34 -5.51
CA TRP A 139 -10.26 15.34 -4.18
C TRP A 139 -11.20 15.90 -3.14
N ILE A 140 -11.19 15.28 -1.96
CA ILE A 140 -11.86 15.79 -0.76
C ILE A 140 -10.93 15.67 0.45
N GLY A 141 -10.90 16.68 1.30
CA GLY A 141 -10.11 16.65 2.52
C GLY A 141 -10.08 18.00 3.23
N LEU A 142 -9.14 18.12 4.17
CA LEU A 142 -8.96 19.33 4.95
C LEU A 142 -7.85 20.19 4.34
N LYS A 143 -8.23 21.37 3.84
CA LYS A 143 -7.28 22.38 3.40
C LYS A 143 -6.91 23.25 4.61
N ASN A 144 -5.61 23.29 4.91
CA ASN A 144 -5.06 24.20 5.91
C ASN A 144 -4.98 25.62 5.33
N GLU A 145 -5.66 26.59 5.97
CA GLU A 145 -5.65 28.01 5.60
C GLU A 145 -4.70 28.85 6.48
N GLY A 146 -3.93 28.20 7.34
CA GLY A 146 -3.03 28.80 8.33
C GLY A 146 -3.57 28.70 9.76
N GLY A 147 -2.68 28.57 10.74
CA GLY A 147 -3.06 28.39 12.14
C GLY A 147 -3.82 27.09 12.38
N ASP A 148 -4.86 27.15 13.22
CA ASP A 148 -5.80 26.04 13.47
C ASP A 148 -7.08 26.18 12.63
N LEU A 149 -6.92 26.58 11.35
CA LEU A 149 -8.03 26.73 10.42
C LEU A 149 -7.91 25.70 9.31
N ASN A 150 -8.80 24.71 9.37
CA ASN A 150 -8.90 23.64 8.38
C ASN A 150 -10.30 23.65 7.77
N HIS A 151 -10.39 23.88 6.47
CA HIS A 151 -11.67 23.85 5.75
C HIS A 151 -11.84 22.52 5.02
N LEU A 152 -13.01 21.90 5.21
CA LEU A 152 -13.43 20.83 4.31
C LEU A 152 -13.57 21.41 2.90
N THR A 153 -12.77 20.88 2.00
CA THR A 153 -12.65 21.39 0.63
C THR A 153 -12.89 20.23 -0.34
N LEU A 154 -13.65 20.51 -1.39
CA LEU A 154 -13.81 19.66 -2.55
C LEU A 154 -13.10 20.31 -3.74
N ALA A 155 -12.35 19.53 -4.49
CA ALA A 155 -11.66 19.96 -5.70
C ALA A 155 -11.81 18.93 -6.81
N TRP A 156 -11.86 19.38 -8.06
CA TRP A 156 -11.85 18.48 -9.21
C TRP A 156 -11.10 19.09 -10.40
N ALA A 157 -10.74 18.23 -11.35
CA ALA A 157 -10.13 18.63 -12.62
C ALA A 157 -10.42 17.60 -13.72
N ASP A 158 -10.54 18.08 -14.95
CA ASP A 158 -10.64 17.29 -16.18
C ASP A 158 -9.47 17.66 -17.13
N ASN A 159 -9.18 16.82 -18.13
CA ASN A 159 -8.17 17.04 -19.15
C ASN A 159 -8.72 17.59 -20.48
N THR A 160 -10.04 17.75 -20.61
CA THR A 160 -10.65 18.26 -21.84
C THR A 160 -10.37 19.76 -22.00
N ALA A 161 -9.86 20.16 -23.17
CA ALA A 161 -9.45 21.53 -23.49
C ALA A 161 -10.60 22.58 -23.60
N GLY A 162 -11.77 22.29 -23.03
CA GLY A 162 -12.96 23.16 -23.03
C GLY A 162 -13.52 23.48 -21.64
N ASP A 163 -13.26 22.62 -20.63
CA ASP A 163 -13.69 22.80 -19.25
C ASP A 163 -12.51 23.28 -18.39
N GLY A 164 -11.96 24.44 -18.77
CA GLY A 164 -10.78 25.07 -18.15
C GLY A 164 -10.94 25.47 -16.69
N ASP A 165 -12.02 25.09 -16.02
CA ASP A 165 -12.27 25.47 -14.64
C ASP A 165 -11.75 24.40 -13.67
N LYS A 166 -10.55 24.66 -13.17
CA LYS A 166 -10.02 24.05 -11.95
C LYS A 166 -10.84 24.55 -10.76
N HIS A 167 -11.99 23.93 -10.51
CA HIS A 167 -12.86 24.37 -9.44
C HIS A 167 -12.41 23.78 -8.10
N THR A 168 -12.14 24.68 -7.15
CA THR A 168 -11.99 24.36 -5.73
C THR A 168 -13.07 25.12 -4.98
N HIS A 169 -13.99 24.40 -4.33
CA HIS A 169 -15.03 25.03 -3.53
C HIS A 169 -14.88 24.61 -2.06
N PRO A 170 -14.69 25.56 -1.13
CA PRO A 170 -14.83 25.26 0.28
C PRO A 170 -16.31 24.94 0.55
N ILE A 171 -16.58 23.80 1.16
CA ILE A 171 -17.92 23.49 1.65
C ILE A 171 -18.01 24.10 3.05
N GLN A 172 -18.60 25.30 3.16
CA GLN A 172 -18.88 25.91 4.45
C GLN A 172 -20.17 25.29 5.03
N CYS A 173 -20.03 24.40 6.01
CA CYS A 173 -21.12 24.15 6.94
C CYS A 173 -21.07 25.23 8.03
N VAL A 174 -22.12 26.05 8.10
CA VAL A 174 -22.38 26.90 9.26
C VAL A 174 -22.90 25.96 10.36
N ALA A 175 -22.20 25.93 11.50
CA ALA A 175 -22.68 25.24 12.71
C ALA A 175 -23.73 26.10 13.43
#